data_AF-A0A6L6U4W1-F1
#
_entry.id   AF-A0A6L6U4W1-F1
#
_cell.length_a   1.000
_cell.length_b   1.000
_cell.length_c   1.000
_cell.angle_alpha   90.00
_cell.angle_beta   90.00
_cell.angle_gamma   90.00
#
_symmetry.space_group_name_H-M   'P 1'
#
loop_
_entity.id
_entity.type
_entity.pdbx_description
1 polymer ?
#
loop_
_entity_poly.entity_id
_entity_poly.type
_entity_poly.pdbx_seq_one_letter_code
_entity_poly.pdbx_strand_id
1 'polypeptide(L)'
;MYKNSLFKPLHLILVLVFTIVLWSCKSNSVSSSKTRLDDINKLQMLMDRDAYYIDIEVVYPLNTLATQQVANALLLSRTGNNASRIDVSGDGHFVQIKSDSVKGNLSFFGERRLSGGHYGGTNGGIVFNGLPKDYLKGINEKKRKLEIKFTTNQEDEISENYEVKIEIFPNNKVNVNIASTFKSFINYSGTLRDDIVFQ
;
A
#
# COMPACT_ATOMS: atom_id res chain seq x y z
N MET A 1 3.20 19.91 70.62
CA MET A 1 3.51 18.92 69.56
C MET A 1 2.21 18.39 68.98
N TYR A 2 1.72 18.94 67.86
CA TYR A 2 0.50 18.46 67.20
C TYR A 2 0.79 18.27 65.71
N LYS A 3 1.07 17.03 65.29
CA LYS A 3 1.03 16.64 63.88
C LYS A 3 0.99 15.12 63.78
N ASN A 4 0.05 14.61 62.98
CA ASN A 4 0.06 13.32 62.24
C ASN A 4 -1.29 12.55 62.22
N SER A 5 -2.40 13.08 62.77
CA SER A 5 -3.72 12.42 62.59
C SER A 5 -4.49 12.88 61.35
N LEU A 6 -4.19 14.07 60.79
CA LEU A 6 -4.94 14.64 59.67
C LEU A 6 -4.52 14.12 58.27
N PHE A 7 -3.31 13.56 58.13
CA PHE A 7 -2.78 13.11 56.83
C PHE A 7 -3.27 11.72 56.40
N LYS A 8 -3.69 10.88 57.36
CA LYS A 8 -4.18 9.51 57.09
C LYS A 8 -5.50 9.48 56.28
N PRO A 9 -6.55 10.28 56.61
CA PRO A 9 -7.78 10.27 55.80
C PRO A 9 -7.55 10.88 54.41
N LEU A 10 -6.67 11.88 54.27
CA LEU A 10 -6.33 12.49 52.99
C LEU A 10 -5.59 11.51 52.06
N HIS A 11 -4.64 10.75 52.61
CA HIS A 11 -3.90 9.76 51.84
C HIS A 11 -4.78 8.58 51.40
N LEU A 12 -5.77 8.21 52.23
CA LEU A 12 -6.73 7.15 51.94
C LEU A 12 -7.72 7.56 50.83
N ILE A 13 -8.15 8.82 50.81
CA ILE A 13 -8.94 9.40 49.71
C ILE A 13 -8.13 9.43 48.41
N LEU A 14 -6.84 9.79 48.48
CA LEU A 14 -5.99 9.89 47.30
C LEU A 14 -5.70 8.51 46.66
N VAL A 15 -5.56 7.46 47.47
CA VAL A 15 -5.45 6.07 47.00
C VAL A 15 -6.77 5.59 46.39
N LEU A 16 -7.92 5.94 46.97
CA LEU A 16 -9.24 5.59 46.44
C LEU A 16 -9.52 6.26 45.08
N VAL A 17 -9.10 7.51 44.91
CA VAL A 17 -9.22 8.22 43.61
C VAL A 17 -8.30 7.58 42.57
N PHE A 18 -7.08 7.19 42.97
CA PHE A 18 -6.13 6.55 42.06
C PHE A 18 -6.60 5.17 41.58
N THR A 19 -7.29 4.38 42.41
CA THR A 19 -7.83 3.07 41.99
C THR A 19 -9.03 3.19 41.05
N ILE A 20 -9.83 4.25 41.14
CA ILE A 20 -10.96 4.51 40.22
C ILE A 20 -10.47 4.84 38.81
N VAL A 21 -9.35 5.55 38.67
CA VAL A 21 -8.77 5.91 37.36
C VAL A 21 -8.26 4.68 36.60
N LEU A 22 -7.87 3.61 37.31
CA LEU A 22 -7.33 2.39 36.69
C LEU A 22 -8.41 1.44 36.13
N TRP A 23 -9.70 1.70 36.36
CA TRP A 23 -10.79 0.80 35.92
C TRP A 23 -11.50 1.23 34.62
N SER A 24 -11.09 2.33 33.98
CA SER A 24 -11.76 2.86 32.78
C SER A 24 -11.29 2.30 31.42
N CYS A 25 -10.56 1.19 31.38
CA CYS A 25 -10.21 0.53 30.11
C CYS A 25 -11.02 -0.76 29.89
N LYS A 26 -12.33 -0.64 29.67
CA LYS A 26 -13.14 -1.72 29.08
C LYS A 26 -13.27 -1.47 27.57
N SER A 27 -12.51 -2.24 26.79
CA SER A 27 -12.59 -2.23 25.33
C SER A 27 -13.94 -2.79 24.86
N ASN A 28 -14.68 -2.02 24.06
CA ASN A 28 -15.97 -2.43 23.51
C ASN A 28 -15.77 -3.46 22.38
N SER A 29 -15.95 -4.75 22.69
CA SER A 29 -15.77 -5.88 21.75
C SER A 29 -16.84 -5.98 20.65
N VAL A 30 -18.01 -5.38 20.86
CA VAL A 30 -19.17 -5.53 19.96
C VAL A 30 -19.01 -4.73 18.65
N SER A 31 -18.49 -3.50 18.72
CA SER A 31 -18.22 -2.70 17.52
C SER A 31 -17.15 -3.34 16.63
N SER A 32 -16.11 -3.88 17.26
CA SER A 32 -15.01 -4.57 16.58
C SER A 32 -15.45 -5.87 15.90
N SER A 33 -16.46 -6.56 16.43
CA SER A 33 -17.03 -7.78 15.82
C SER A 33 -17.84 -7.46 14.57
N LYS A 34 -18.71 -6.44 14.62
CA LYS A 34 -19.53 -6.02 13.47
C LYS A 34 -18.67 -5.55 12.30
N THR A 35 -17.69 -4.68 12.56
CA THR A 35 -16.74 -4.22 11.53
C THR A 35 -15.95 -5.37 10.91
N ARG A 36 -15.58 -6.39 11.70
CA ARG A 36 -14.89 -7.57 11.16
C ARG A 36 -15.76 -8.38 10.21
N LEU A 37 -17.05 -8.56 10.52
CA LEU A 37 -17.97 -9.29 9.66
C LEU A 37 -18.20 -8.53 8.34
N ASP A 38 -18.36 -7.20 8.43
CA ASP A 38 -18.48 -6.33 7.25
C ASP A 38 -17.22 -6.39 6.38
N ASP A 39 -16.02 -6.38 6.99
CA ASP A 39 -14.75 -6.54 6.29
C ASP A 39 -14.70 -7.88 5.54
N ILE A 40 -15.09 -8.99 6.17
CA ILE A 40 -15.09 -10.33 5.57
C ILE A 40 -16.01 -10.37 4.35
N ASN A 41 -17.24 -9.88 4.47
CA ASN A 41 -18.20 -9.85 3.37
C ASN A 41 -17.67 -9.04 2.18
N LYS A 42 -17.07 -7.87 2.44
CA LYS A 42 -16.44 -7.06 1.39
C LYS A 42 -15.29 -7.78 0.72
N LEU A 43 -14.44 -8.47 1.49
CA LEU A 43 -13.33 -9.24 0.92
C LEU A 43 -13.81 -10.42 0.08
N GLN A 44 -14.90 -11.08 0.46
CA GLN A 44 -15.54 -12.11 -0.36
C GLN A 44 -16.07 -11.52 -1.67
N MET A 45 -16.80 -10.40 -1.61
CA MET A 45 -17.25 -9.72 -2.83
C MET A 45 -16.08 -9.31 -3.73
N LEU A 46 -14.97 -8.84 -3.15
CA LEU A 46 -13.76 -8.54 -3.89
C LEU A 46 -13.14 -9.80 -4.48
N MET A 47 -13.11 -10.92 -3.76
CA MET A 47 -12.62 -12.22 -4.23
C MET A 47 -13.43 -12.76 -5.41
N ASP A 48 -14.72 -12.45 -5.49
CA ASP A 48 -15.59 -12.92 -6.57
C ASP A 48 -15.58 -12.01 -7.81
N ARG A 49 -14.88 -10.85 -7.76
CA ARG A 49 -14.73 -9.99 -8.95
C ARG A 49 -13.80 -10.62 -9.99
N ASP A 50 -14.22 -10.57 -11.25
CA ASP A 50 -13.42 -10.98 -12.41
C ASP A 50 -12.43 -9.91 -12.89
N ALA A 51 -12.61 -8.68 -12.40
CA ALA A 51 -11.76 -7.58 -12.79
C ALA A 51 -11.55 -6.54 -11.69
N TYR A 52 -10.40 -5.89 -11.78
CA TYR A 52 -9.97 -4.82 -10.91
C TYR A 52 -9.38 -3.71 -11.76
N TYR A 53 -9.74 -2.48 -11.42
CA TYR A 53 -9.08 -1.29 -11.94
C TYR A 53 -8.59 -0.49 -10.75
N ILE A 54 -7.29 -0.24 -10.70
CA ILE A 54 -6.61 0.40 -9.58
C ILE A 54 -6.01 1.69 -10.09
N ASP A 55 -6.45 2.81 -9.52
CA ASP A 55 -5.86 4.12 -9.76
C ASP A 55 -4.65 4.30 -8.85
N ILE A 56 -3.49 4.63 -9.43
CA ILE A 56 -2.27 4.86 -8.68
C ILE A 56 -2.23 6.34 -8.26
N GLU A 57 -2.15 6.58 -6.95
CA GLU A 57 -2.20 7.91 -6.36
C GLU A 57 -0.80 8.38 -5.91
N VAL A 58 -0.01 7.47 -5.34
CA VAL A 58 1.26 7.80 -4.71
C VAL A 58 2.31 6.74 -4.99
N VAL A 59 3.53 7.16 -5.31
CA VAL A 59 4.71 6.32 -5.47
C VAL A 59 5.64 6.46 -4.27
N TYR A 60 6.16 5.35 -3.77
CA TYR A 60 7.16 5.26 -2.70
C TYR A 60 8.40 4.53 -3.22
N PRO A 61 9.35 5.26 -3.82
CA PRO A 61 10.59 4.68 -4.34
C PRO A 61 11.53 4.27 -3.19
N LEU A 62 12.25 3.17 -3.37
CA LEU A 62 13.39 2.83 -2.51
C LEU A 62 14.67 3.45 -3.08
N ASN A 63 14.94 4.69 -2.69
CA ASN A 63 16.11 5.45 -3.12
C ASN A 63 17.29 5.29 -2.16
N THR A 64 18.52 5.30 -2.68
CA THR A 64 19.74 5.43 -1.88
C THR A 64 19.95 6.89 -1.45
N LEU A 65 20.88 7.12 -0.50
CA LEU A 65 21.20 8.47 -0.02
C LEU A 65 21.67 9.42 -1.14
N ALA A 66 22.39 8.89 -2.14
CA ALA A 66 22.90 9.68 -3.26
C ALA A 66 21.78 10.13 -4.21
N THR A 67 20.81 9.26 -4.50
CA THR A 67 19.67 9.58 -5.37
C THR A 67 18.63 10.45 -4.67
N GLN A 68 18.52 10.34 -3.34
CA GLN A 68 17.59 11.13 -2.55
C GLN A 68 17.84 12.64 -2.64
N GLN A 69 19.11 13.08 -2.63
CA GLN A 69 19.46 14.51 -2.68
C GLN A 69 19.07 15.13 -4.03
N VAL A 70 19.36 14.43 -5.13
CA VAL A 70 19.05 14.88 -6.49
C VAL A 70 17.54 14.86 -6.72
N ALA A 71 16.85 13.79 -6.33
CA ALA A 71 15.41 13.67 -6.48
C ALA A 71 14.67 14.78 -5.72
N ASN A 72 15.07 15.10 -4.50
CA ASN A 72 14.46 16.20 -3.75
C ASN A 72 14.62 17.56 -4.46
N ALA A 73 15.77 17.83 -5.09
CA ALA A 73 16.00 19.07 -5.83
C ALA A 73 15.13 19.20 -7.09
N LEU A 74 14.83 18.07 -7.76
CA LEU A 74 14.00 18.04 -8.97
C LEU A 74 12.49 18.05 -8.66
N LEU A 75 12.09 17.58 -7.47
CA LEU A 75 10.70 17.42 -7.07
C LEU A 75 10.12 18.64 -6.34
N LEU A 76 10.88 19.75 -6.23
CA LEU A 76 10.46 20.99 -5.58
C LEU A 76 9.22 21.66 -6.22
N SER A 77 8.85 21.25 -7.44
CA SER A 77 7.81 21.87 -8.25
C SER A 77 6.37 21.48 -7.87
N ARG A 78 6.16 20.40 -7.08
CA ARG A 78 4.83 19.96 -6.60
C ARG A 78 4.81 19.91 -5.07
N THR A 79 3.89 20.65 -4.46
CA THR A 79 3.71 20.68 -2.99
C THR A 79 3.38 19.29 -2.45
N GLY A 80 4.13 18.81 -1.46
CA GLY A 80 3.89 17.52 -0.82
C GLY A 80 4.68 16.33 -1.40
N ASN A 81 5.46 16.56 -2.46
CA ASN A 81 6.38 15.57 -3.01
C ASN A 81 7.75 15.63 -2.35
N ASN A 82 8.37 14.47 -2.20
CA ASN A 82 9.77 14.32 -1.85
C ASN A 82 10.30 13.01 -2.45
N ALA A 83 11.61 12.80 -2.36
CA ALA A 83 12.28 11.63 -2.91
C ALA A 83 11.78 10.26 -2.38
N SER A 84 11.02 10.23 -1.27
CA SER A 84 10.42 9.01 -0.70
C SER A 84 8.91 8.91 -0.89
N ARG A 85 8.25 9.97 -1.33
CA ARG A 85 6.79 10.02 -1.57
C ARG A 85 6.49 10.98 -2.70
N ILE A 86 6.01 10.46 -3.82
CA ILE A 86 5.70 11.24 -5.02
C ILE A 86 4.22 11.05 -5.32
N ASP A 87 3.46 12.13 -5.20
CA ASP A 87 2.06 12.20 -5.61
C ASP A 87 1.97 12.23 -7.13
N VAL A 88 1.22 11.28 -7.66
CA VAL A 88 0.94 11.10 -9.10
C VAL A 88 -0.56 10.96 -9.34
N SER A 89 -1.38 11.36 -8.36
CA SER A 89 -2.82 11.32 -8.49
C SER A 89 -3.30 12.20 -9.64
N GLY A 90 -4.19 11.66 -10.48
CA GLY A 90 -4.68 12.34 -11.68
C GLY A 90 -3.76 12.27 -12.90
N ASP A 91 -2.53 11.74 -12.76
CA ASP A 91 -1.60 11.60 -13.89
C ASP A 91 -1.93 10.38 -14.79
N GLY A 92 -2.97 9.61 -14.44
CA GLY A 92 -3.49 8.51 -15.25
C GLY A 92 -2.74 7.18 -15.12
N HIS A 93 -1.98 6.99 -14.04
CA HIS A 93 -1.30 5.72 -13.77
C HIS A 93 -2.24 4.69 -13.17
N PHE A 94 -2.15 3.44 -13.64
CA PHE A 94 -3.11 2.41 -13.27
C PHE A 94 -2.53 1.00 -13.28
N VAL A 95 -3.24 0.09 -12.61
CA VAL A 95 -3.14 -1.36 -12.80
C VAL A 95 -4.53 -1.92 -13.05
N GLN A 96 -4.65 -2.70 -14.13
CA GLN A 96 -5.86 -3.38 -14.53
C GLN A 96 -5.61 -4.89 -14.55
N ILE A 97 -6.54 -5.63 -13.96
CA ILE A 97 -6.58 -7.09 -14.01
C ILE A 97 -7.95 -7.44 -14.56
N LYS A 98 -8.02 -8.26 -15.60
CA LYS A 98 -9.28 -8.70 -16.21
C LYS A 98 -9.15 -10.13 -16.72
N SER A 99 -9.90 -11.04 -16.11
CA SER A 99 -9.94 -12.47 -16.44
C SER A 99 -8.55 -13.09 -16.56
N ASP A 100 -7.97 -13.09 -17.77
CA ASP A 100 -6.69 -13.72 -18.07
C ASP A 100 -5.58 -12.71 -18.40
N SER A 101 -5.85 -11.40 -18.33
CA SER A 101 -4.92 -10.36 -18.74
C SER A 101 -4.63 -9.36 -17.63
N VAL A 102 -3.40 -8.86 -17.63
CA VAL A 102 -2.93 -7.77 -16.78
C VAL A 102 -2.43 -6.63 -17.66
N LYS A 103 -2.77 -5.41 -17.30
CA LYS A 103 -2.26 -4.19 -17.91
C LYS A 103 -1.85 -3.20 -16.84
N GLY A 104 -0.73 -2.53 -17.02
CA GLY A 104 -0.24 -1.53 -16.08
C GLY A 104 0.56 -0.47 -16.79
N ASN A 105 0.38 0.77 -16.34
CA ASN A 105 1.20 1.91 -16.74
C ASN A 105 1.49 2.71 -15.48
N LEU A 106 2.71 2.57 -14.94
CA LEU A 106 3.12 3.18 -13.69
C LEU A 106 4.40 3.99 -13.91
N SER A 107 4.43 5.19 -13.32
CA SER A 107 5.65 5.98 -13.22
C SER A 107 6.67 5.30 -12.31
N PHE A 108 7.94 5.38 -12.70
CA PHE A 108 9.05 4.81 -11.93
C PHE A 108 10.06 5.90 -11.57
N PHE A 109 10.34 6.03 -10.27
CA PHE A 109 11.25 7.06 -9.73
C PHE A 109 12.39 6.46 -8.89
N GLY A 110 12.74 5.19 -9.16
CA GLY A 110 13.83 4.50 -8.48
C GLY A 110 15.09 4.41 -9.34
N GLU A 111 16.05 3.62 -8.86
CA GLU A 111 17.29 3.32 -9.55
C GLU A 111 17.14 2.15 -10.53
N ARG A 112 17.77 2.25 -11.71
CA ARG A 112 17.98 1.11 -12.61
C ARG A 112 19.37 0.52 -12.37
N ARG A 113 19.44 -0.79 -12.13
CA ARG A 113 20.65 -1.55 -11.81
C ARG A 113 20.93 -2.51 -12.97
N LEU A 114 21.48 -1.99 -14.06
CA LEU A 114 21.98 -2.82 -15.15
C LEU A 114 23.44 -3.20 -14.89
N SER A 115 23.76 -4.48 -15.01
CA SER A 115 25.13 -4.96 -15.19
C SER A 115 25.27 -5.41 -16.64
N GLY A 116 25.81 -4.53 -17.49
CA GLY A 116 26.16 -4.86 -18.87
C GLY A 116 25.09 -4.62 -19.95
N GLY A 117 25.36 -3.64 -20.83
CA GLY A 117 25.09 -3.75 -22.28
C GLY A 117 23.74 -3.29 -22.84
N HIS A 118 22.61 -3.39 -22.13
CA HIS A 118 21.30 -3.02 -22.70
C HIS A 118 20.86 -1.60 -22.31
N TYR A 119 21.29 -0.61 -23.09
CA TYR A 119 20.72 0.76 -23.10
C TYR A 119 19.50 0.79 -24.04
N GLY A 120 18.46 0.02 -23.76
CA GLY A 120 17.48 -0.35 -24.80
C GLY A 120 16.01 -0.07 -24.53
N GLY A 121 15.63 0.48 -23.38
CA GLY A 121 14.22 0.80 -23.08
C GLY A 121 13.92 2.28 -23.25
N THR A 122 13.06 2.66 -24.19
CA THR A 122 12.50 4.02 -24.30
C THR A 122 11.56 4.34 -23.13
N ASN A 123 11.00 3.31 -22.49
CA ASN A 123 10.06 3.45 -21.39
C ASN A 123 10.76 3.54 -20.03
N GLY A 124 10.86 4.76 -19.50
CA GLY A 124 11.39 5.03 -18.16
C GLY A 124 10.55 4.41 -17.03
N GLY A 125 9.24 4.23 -17.26
CA GLY A 125 8.27 3.66 -16.32
C GLY A 125 8.28 2.14 -16.21
N ILE A 126 7.21 1.61 -15.61
CA ILE A 126 6.83 0.20 -15.56
C ILE A 126 5.56 0.06 -16.38
N VAL A 127 5.65 -0.64 -17.50
CA VAL A 127 4.54 -0.85 -18.45
C VAL A 127 4.45 -2.32 -18.78
N PHE A 128 3.30 -2.92 -18.52
CA PHE A 128 3.06 -4.32 -18.87
C PHE A 128 1.68 -4.47 -19.47
N ASN A 129 1.55 -5.39 -20.41
CA ASN A 129 0.30 -5.70 -21.10
C ASN A 129 0.38 -7.12 -21.63
N GLY A 130 -0.37 -8.04 -21.03
CA GLY A 130 -0.34 -9.43 -21.46
C GLY A 130 -0.88 -10.41 -20.42
N LEU A 131 -0.54 -11.67 -20.62
CA LEU A 131 -0.95 -12.76 -19.74
C LEU A 131 0.00 -12.83 -18.52
N PRO A 132 -0.53 -12.84 -17.28
CA PRO A 132 0.29 -13.05 -16.09
C PRO A 132 0.75 -14.51 -16.01
N LYS A 133 1.93 -14.72 -15.45
CA LYS A 133 2.43 -16.03 -15.01
C LYS A 133 2.29 -16.13 -13.49
N ASP A 134 2.23 -17.35 -12.96
CA ASP A 134 2.14 -17.64 -11.52
C ASP A 134 1.05 -16.84 -10.79
N TYR A 135 -0.12 -16.68 -11.43
CA TYR A 135 -1.22 -15.89 -10.89
C TYR A 135 -1.81 -16.56 -9.64
N LEU A 136 -1.78 -15.84 -8.52
CA LEU A 136 -2.35 -16.25 -7.25
C LEU A 136 -3.27 -15.16 -6.71
N LYS A 137 -4.47 -15.54 -6.29
CA LYS A 137 -5.46 -14.66 -5.69
C LYS A 137 -6.02 -15.31 -4.44
N GLY A 138 -6.03 -14.61 -3.31
CA GLY A 138 -6.48 -15.17 -2.04
C GLY A 138 -6.71 -14.15 -0.93
N ILE A 139 -7.65 -14.44 -0.04
CA ILE A 139 -7.93 -13.62 1.13
C ILE A 139 -6.94 -13.95 2.24
N ASN A 140 -6.25 -12.94 2.76
CA ASN A 140 -5.46 -13.03 3.98
C ASN A 140 -6.32 -12.57 5.16
N GLU A 141 -7.07 -13.49 5.78
CA GLU A 141 -8.00 -13.17 6.88
C GLU A 141 -7.32 -12.47 8.06
N LYS A 142 -6.10 -12.90 8.41
CA LYS A 142 -5.32 -12.31 9.51
C LYS A 142 -4.97 -10.85 9.24
N LYS A 143 -4.62 -10.51 8.00
CA LYS A 143 -4.28 -9.15 7.57
C LYS A 143 -5.48 -8.38 6.99
N ARG A 144 -6.66 -9.00 6.94
CA ARG A 144 -7.93 -8.44 6.41
C ARG A 144 -7.76 -7.75 5.06
N LYS A 145 -7.24 -8.49 4.09
CA LYS A 145 -7.01 -7.99 2.74
C LYS A 145 -7.08 -9.10 1.70
N LEU A 146 -7.44 -8.74 0.48
CA LEU A 146 -7.28 -9.59 -0.69
C LEU A 146 -5.86 -9.41 -1.21
N GLU A 147 -5.12 -10.50 -1.41
CA GLU A 147 -3.80 -10.50 -2.02
C GLU A 147 -3.88 -11.08 -3.43
N ILE A 148 -3.35 -10.37 -4.42
CA ILE A 148 -3.16 -10.82 -5.79
C ILE A 148 -1.67 -10.77 -6.09
N LYS A 149 -1.11 -11.84 -6.66
CA LYS A 149 0.29 -11.94 -7.06
C LYS A 149 0.38 -12.51 -8.46
N PHE A 150 1.33 -12.01 -9.23
CA PHE A 150 1.67 -12.56 -10.53
C PHE A 150 3.04 -12.10 -10.97
N THR A 151 3.59 -12.78 -11.96
CA THR A 151 4.76 -12.33 -12.71
C THR A 151 4.37 -11.89 -14.11
N THR A 152 5.03 -10.85 -14.63
CA THR A 152 4.81 -10.33 -15.99
C THR A 152 6.11 -9.71 -16.52
N ASN A 153 6.09 -9.17 -17.73
CA ASN A 153 7.24 -8.59 -18.40
C ASN A 153 6.97 -7.15 -18.80
N GLN A 154 8.03 -6.35 -18.93
CA GLN A 154 7.95 -5.05 -19.59
C GLN A 154 7.45 -5.25 -21.02
N GLU A 155 6.47 -4.46 -21.45
CA GLU A 155 5.77 -4.63 -22.74
C GLU A 155 6.75 -4.64 -23.93
N ASP A 156 7.77 -3.78 -23.92
CA ASP A 156 8.77 -3.67 -24.99
C ASP A 156 10.08 -4.41 -24.70
N GLU A 157 10.24 -5.02 -23.52
CA GLU A 157 11.51 -5.62 -23.08
C GLU A 157 11.28 -6.90 -22.25
N ILE A 158 11.16 -8.05 -22.93
CA ILE A 158 10.90 -9.35 -22.29
C ILE A 158 12.00 -9.74 -21.27
N SER A 159 13.23 -9.23 -21.41
CA SER A 159 14.31 -9.45 -20.43
C SER A 159 14.03 -8.80 -19.07
N GLU A 160 13.22 -7.75 -19.01
CA GLU A 160 12.79 -7.15 -17.76
C GLU A 160 11.53 -7.85 -17.24
N ASN A 161 11.68 -8.57 -16.13
CA ASN A 161 10.59 -9.30 -15.48
C ASN A 161 10.13 -8.52 -14.25
N TYR A 162 8.83 -8.54 -13.99
CA TYR A 162 8.18 -7.96 -12.82
C TYR A 162 7.52 -9.04 -11.98
N GLU A 163 7.82 -9.06 -10.68
CA GLU A 163 6.99 -9.73 -9.68
C GLU A 163 6.08 -8.67 -9.05
N VAL A 164 4.78 -8.81 -9.27
CA VAL A 164 3.77 -7.84 -8.83
C VAL A 164 2.97 -8.45 -7.69
N LYS A 165 2.88 -7.72 -6.58
CA LYS A 165 2.01 -8.04 -5.44
C LYS A 165 1.07 -6.89 -5.15
N ILE A 166 -0.22 -7.16 -5.23
CA ILE A 166 -1.31 -6.22 -4.97
C ILE A 166 -2.03 -6.64 -3.70
N GLU A 167 -2.31 -5.68 -2.84
CA GLU A 167 -3.02 -5.86 -1.58
C GLU A 167 -4.20 -4.89 -1.54
N ILE A 168 -5.43 -5.43 -1.57
CA ILE A 168 -6.68 -4.66 -1.60
C ILE A 168 -7.37 -4.77 -0.23
N PHE A 169 -7.65 -3.64 0.39
CA PHE A 169 -8.28 -3.56 1.71
C PHE A 169 -9.80 -3.29 1.62
N PRO A 170 -10.60 -3.62 2.66
CA PRO A 170 -12.07 -3.42 2.66
C PRO A 170 -12.53 -1.96 2.53
N ASN A 171 -11.63 -1.00 2.65
CA ASN A 171 -11.86 0.43 2.45
C ASN A 171 -11.45 0.91 1.05
N ASN A 172 -11.29 -0.02 0.09
CA ASN A 172 -10.85 0.22 -1.28
C ASN A 172 -9.45 0.81 -1.43
N LYS A 173 -8.66 0.94 -0.35
CA LYS A 173 -7.25 1.27 -0.48
C LYS A 173 -6.48 0.08 -1.03
N VAL A 174 -5.47 0.37 -1.84
CA VAL A 174 -4.66 -0.63 -2.51
C VAL A 174 -3.19 -0.29 -2.32
N ASN A 175 -2.39 -1.31 -2.02
CA ASN A 175 -0.94 -1.25 -2.11
C ASN A 175 -0.46 -2.13 -3.25
N VAL A 176 0.40 -1.61 -4.11
CA VAL A 176 1.04 -2.37 -5.19
C VAL A 176 2.55 -2.37 -4.93
N ASN A 177 3.15 -3.54 -4.96
CA ASN A 177 4.57 -3.75 -4.74
C ASN A 177 5.12 -4.39 -6.01
N ILE A 178 6.20 -3.85 -6.56
CA ILE A 178 6.81 -4.39 -7.78
C ILE A 178 8.29 -4.59 -7.54
N ALA A 179 8.73 -5.83 -7.68
CA ALA A 179 10.15 -6.18 -7.83
C ALA A 179 10.46 -6.33 -9.32
N SER A 180 11.58 -5.77 -9.77
CA SER A 180 12.06 -5.88 -11.15
C SER A 180 13.43 -6.55 -11.18
N THR A 181 13.76 -7.21 -12.28
CA THR A 181 15.11 -7.72 -12.54
C THR A 181 16.15 -6.60 -12.71
N PHE A 182 15.75 -5.43 -13.22
CA PHE A 182 16.67 -4.33 -13.55
C PHE A 182 16.35 -3.01 -12.85
N LYS A 183 15.18 -2.88 -12.22
CA LYS A 183 14.78 -1.69 -11.47
C LYS A 183 14.76 -2.02 -9.97
N SER A 184 15.11 -1.03 -9.15
CA SER A 184 14.92 -1.11 -7.70
C SER A 184 13.46 -1.38 -7.37
N PHE A 185 13.25 -2.08 -6.24
CA PHE A 185 11.91 -2.35 -5.75
C PHE A 185 11.17 -1.05 -5.46
N ILE A 186 9.87 -1.05 -5.77
CA ILE A 186 9.03 0.13 -5.66
C ILE A 186 7.65 -0.24 -5.11
N ASN A 187 7.11 0.65 -4.27
CA ASN A 187 5.76 0.55 -3.77
C ASN A 187 4.89 1.66 -4.32
N TYR A 188 3.60 1.38 -4.42
CA TYR A 188 2.58 2.33 -4.80
C TYR A 188 1.41 2.21 -3.82
N SER A 189 0.75 3.34 -3.57
CA SER A 189 -0.57 3.36 -2.97
C SER A 189 -1.57 3.91 -3.98
N GLY A 190 -2.77 3.36 -3.93
CA GLY A 190 -3.85 3.71 -4.84
C GLY A 190 -5.20 3.37 -4.26
N THR A 191 -6.21 3.47 -5.11
CA THR A 191 -7.60 3.14 -4.80
C THR A 191 -8.16 2.19 -5.84
N LEU A 192 -8.98 1.26 -5.36
CA LEU A 192 -9.80 0.42 -6.22
C LEU A 192 -10.95 1.27 -6.75
N ARG A 193 -11.09 1.31 -8.07
CA ARG A 193 -12.21 1.99 -8.72
C ARG A 193 -13.48 1.13 -8.60
N ASP A 194 -14.57 1.74 -8.14
CA ASP A 194 -15.85 1.05 -7.93
C ASP A 194 -16.66 0.92 -9.22
N ASP A 195 -16.48 1.84 -10.18
CA ASP A 195 -17.08 1.86 -11.50
C ASP A 195 -16.13 1.27 -12.55
N ILE A 196 -16.33 -0.01 -12.86
CA ILE A 196 -15.61 -0.67 -13.94
C ILE A 196 -16.30 -0.36 -15.27
N VAL A 197 -16.13 0.88 -15.76
CA VAL A 197 -16.44 1.19 -17.17
C VAL A 197 -15.16 0.97 -17.96
N PHE A 198 -15.04 -0.20 -18.59
CA PHE A 198 -13.99 -0.42 -19.57
C PHE A 198 -14.33 0.40 -20.82
N GLN A 199 -13.56 1.45 -21.10
CA GLN A 199 -13.50 2.04 -22.43
C GLN A 199 -12.57 1.23 -23.32
#